data_AF-A0A1A8DSD8-F1
#
_entry.id   AF-A0A1A8DSD8-F1
#
_cell.length_a   1.000
_cell.length_b   1.000
_cell.length_c   1.000
_cell.angle_alpha   90.00
_cell.angle_beta   90.00
_cell.angle_gamma   90.00
#
_symmetry.space_group_name_H-M   'P 1'
#
loop_
_entity.id
_entity.type
_entity.pdbx_description
1 polymer ?
#
loop_
_entity_poly.entity_id
_entity_poly.type
_entity_poly.pdbx_seq_one_letter_code
_entity_poly.pdbx_strand_id
1 'polypeptide(L)'
;QGAQKLLNAEPLSKMLPVDEFLPIMYNKHPNEDYMSHFLNRNLQAFSTRPLLVQPCHYAGDAQWVSDTETSTLWDNDSVRTDWRGSHKTLKGSAPEFLSAAYRDEL
;
A
#
# COMPACT_ATOMS: atom_id res chain seq x y z
N GLN A 1 9.94 6.52 20.25
CA GLN A 1 9.64 5.11 20.59
C GLN A 1 9.20 4.26 19.39
N GLY A 2 8.69 4.81 18.28
CA GLY A 2 8.22 4.01 17.13
C GLY A 2 9.27 3.05 16.56
N ALA A 3 10.49 3.53 16.29
CA ALA A 3 11.59 2.68 15.81
C ALA A 3 11.88 1.49 16.75
N GLN A 4 11.86 1.69 18.07
CA GLN A 4 12.06 0.61 19.04
C GLN A 4 10.95 -0.45 18.95
N LYS A 5 9.69 -0.03 18.75
CA LYS A 5 8.56 -0.97 18.56
C LYS A 5 8.74 -1.82 17.29
N LEU A 6 9.25 -1.23 16.22
CA LEU A 6 9.55 -1.95 14.97
C LEU A 6 10.68 -2.97 15.17
N LEU A 7 11.75 -2.62 15.89
CA LEU A 7 12.85 -3.54 16.19
C LEU A 7 12.42 -4.68 17.12
N ASN A 8 11.56 -4.41 18.11
CA ASN A 8 11.06 -5.41 19.06
C ASN A 8 10.14 -6.47 18.42
N ALA A 9 9.75 -6.32 17.16
CA ALA A 9 9.02 -7.34 16.40
C ALA A 9 9.95 -8.35 15.72
N GLU A 10 11.27 -8.14 15.80
CA GLU A 10 12.31 -8.96 15.17
C GLU A 10 12.03 -9.23 13.68
N PRO A 11 11.93 -8.18 12.84
CA PRO A 11 11.57 -8.35 11.43
C PRO A 11 12.66 -9.07 10.62
N LEU A 12 13.94 -8.87 10.95
CA LEU A 12 15.05 -9.38 10.15
C LEU A 12 15.16 -10.91 10.16
N SER A 13 14.57 -11.58 11.16
CA SER A 13 14.53 -13.04 11.23
C SER A 13 13.37 -13.67 10.43
N LYS A 14 12.49 -12.84 9.85
CA LYS A 14 11.28 -13.28 9.14
C LYS A 14 11.30 -12.72 7.72
N MET A 15 11.14 -13.58 6.73
CA MET A 15 11.09 -13.16 5.33
C MET A 15 9.69 -12.62 5.02
N LEU A 16 9.57 -11.30 4.90
CA LEU A 16 8.33 -10.59 4.56
C LEU A 16 8.65 -9.46 3.57
N PRO A 17 7.81 -9.20 2.54
CA PRO A 17 7.91 -8.00 1.73
C PRO A 17 7.88 -6.73 2.60
N VAL A 18 8.70 -5.75 2.24
CA VAL A 18 8.96 -4.58 3.10
C VAL A 18 7.74 -3.67 3.27
N ASP A 19 6.90 -3.60 2.24
CA ASP A 19 5.65 -2.84 2.18
C ASP A 19 4.56 -3.40 3.10
N GLU A 20 4.55 -4.72 3.34
CA GLU A 20 3.57 -5.38 4.21
C GLU A 20 3.88 -5.23 5.70
N PHE A 21 5.12 -4.91 6.05
CA PHE A 21 5.56 -4.88 7.44
C PHE A 21 4.84 -3.84 8.27
N LEU A 22 4.69 -2.60 7.77
CA LEU A 22 4.05 -1.54 8.54
C LEU A 22 2.56 -1.85 8.81
N PRO A 23 1.73 -2.21 7.82
CA PRO A 23 0.34 -2.60 8.05
C PRO A 23 0.16 -3.73 9.08
N ILE A 24 1.07 -4.71 9.11
CA ILE A 24 1.06 -5.76 10.13
C ILE A 24 1.30 -5.15 11.52
N MET A 25 2.31 -4.30 11.66
CA MET A 25 2.73 -3.75 12.95
C MET A 25 1.70 -2.86 13.63
N TYR A 26 0.82 -2.18 12.86
CA TYR A 26 -0.33 -1.43 13.40
C TYR A 26 -1.68 -2.17 13.25
N ASN A 27 -1.63 -3.49 13.01
CA ASN A 27 -2.78 -4.41 13.07
C ASN A 27 -3.92 -4.08 12.09
N LYS A 28 -3.56 -3.75 10.84
CA LYS A 28 -4.50 -3.46 9.74
C LYS A 28 -4.17 -4.21 8.44
N HIS A 29 -3.25 -5.16 8.49
CA HIS A 29 -2.93 -5.99 7.34
C HIS A 29 -4.11 -6.93 7.01
N PRO A 30 -4.47 -7.13 5.73
CA PRO A 30 -5.62 -7.96 5.34
C PRO A 30 -5.35 -9.47 5.41
N ASN A 31 -4.09 -9.91 5.29
CA ASN A 31 -3.71 -11.33 5.39
C ASN A 31 -3.42 -11.71 6.85
N GLU A 32 -4.25 -12.58 7.43
CA GLU A 32 -4.10 -13.07 8.81
C GLU A 32 -2.88 -13.98 9.00
N ASP A 33 -2.51 -14.76 7.97
CA ASP A 33 -1.35 -15.65 8.03
C ASP A 33 -0.07 -14.85 8.26
N TYR A 34 0.08 -13.73 7.55
CA TYR A 34 1.22 -12.82 7.72
C TYR A 34 1.24 -12.20 9.12
N MET A 35 0.07 -11.83 9.64
CA MET A 35 -0.04 -11.26 10.98
C MET A 35 0.33 -12.25 12.09
N SER A 36 0.09 -13.55 11.87
CA SER A 36 0.37 -14.60 12.85
C SER A 36 1.87 -14.69 13.23
N HIS A 37 2.77 -14.34 12.31
CA HIS A 37 4.22 -14.35 12.51
C HIS A 37 4.74 -13.20 13.39
N PHE A 38 3.93 -12.19 13.67
CA PHE A 38 4.31 -11.00 14.41
C PHE A 38 3.39 -10.81 15.60
N LEU A 39 3.72 -11.33 16.78
CA LEU A 39 2.84 -11.24 17.96
C LEU A 39 2.83 -9.82 18.57
N ASN A 40 3.97 -9.12 18.54
CA ASN A 40 4.13 -7.79 19.11
C ASN A 40 3.76 -6.69 18.10
N ARG A 41 2.47 -6.36 17.99
CA ARG A 41 1.91 -5.40 17.01
C ARG A 41 1.33 -4.16 17.71
N ASN A 42 2.15 -3.47 18.51
CA ASN A 42 1.72 -2.33 19.33
C ASN A 42 2.08 -0.96 18.70
N LEU A 43 2.32 -0.92 17.39
CA LEU A 43 2.61 0.31 16.67
C LEU A 43 1.32 1.13 16.52
N GLN A 44 1.41 2.42 16.79
CA GLN A 44 0.33 3.36 16.53
C GLN A 44 0.67 4.14 15.26
N ALA A 45 -0.18 4.03 14.25
CA ALA A 45 -0.09 4.79 13.02
C ALA A 45 -1.13 5.92 13.05
N PHE A 46 -0.68 7.14 12.76
CA PHE A 46 -1.54 8.32 12.71
C PHE A 46 -1.45 8.93 11.31
N SER A 47 -2.59 9.39 10.82
CA SER A 47 -2.68 10.21 9.60
C SER A 47 -3.39 11.51 9.93
N THR A 48 -3.00 12.59 9.29
CA THR A 48 -3.73 13.85 9.36
C THR A 48 -4.82 13.88 8.29
N ARG A 49 -5.91 14.60 8.56
CA ARG A 49 -6.87 15.02 7.54
C ARG A 49 -7.14 16.52 7.77
N PRO A 50 -6.87 17.39 6.78
CA PRO A 50 -6.31 17.13 5.45
C PRO A 50 -4.82 16.70 5.48
N LEU A 51 -4.27 16.29 4.34
CA LEU A 51 -2.84 15.96 4.21
C LEU A 51 -1.98 17.20 4.46
N LEU A 52 -0.87 17.05 5.20
CA LEU A 52 0.08 18.15 5.43
C LEU A 52 0.87 18.48 4.17
N VAL A 53 1.19 17.46 3.37
CA VAL A 53 1.90 17.57 2.09
C VAL A 53 1.23 16.59 1.14
N GLN A 54 0.94 17.06 -0.07
CA GLN A 54 0.44 16.23 -1.16
C GLN A 54 1.12 16.66 -2.46
N PRO A 55 1.21 15.78 -3.47
CA PRO A 55 1.72 16.16 -4.79
C PRO A 55 0.93 17.34 -5.35
N CYS A 56 1.62 18.39 -5.81
CA CYS A 56 0.98 19.57 -6.40
C CYS A 56 0.91 19.51 -7.93
N HIS A 57 1.73 18.67 -8.56
CA HIS A 57 1.90 18.61 -10.01
C HIS A 57 2.02 17.16 -10.46
N TYR A 58 1.55 16.90 -11.68
CA TYR A 58 1.68 15.64 -12.43
C TYR A 58 0.97 14.42 -11.84
N ALA A 59 0.77 14.31 -10.53
CA ALA A 59 0.01 13.21 -9.95
C ALA A 59 -1.43 13.21 -10.49
N GLY A 60 -1.82 12.12 -11.15
CA GLY A 60 -3.12 11.98 -11.80
C GLY A 60 -3.19 12.48 -13.24
N ASP A 61 -2.12 13.05 -13.80
CA ASP A 61 -2.08 13.41 -15.22
C ASP A 61 -2.12 12.15 -16.11
N ALA A 62 -2.62 12.28 -17.34
CA ALA A 62 -2.78 11.13 -18.26
C ALA A 62 -1.47 10.42 -18.64
N GLN A 63 -0.32 11.06 -18.43
CA GLN A 63 1.01 10.49 -18.68
C GLN A 63 1.80 10.24 -17.39
N TRP A 64 1.14 10.41 -16.23
CA TRP A 64 1.71 10.05 -14.94
C TRP A 64 1.88 8.54 -14.87
N VAL A 65 3.10 8.11 -14.52
CA VAL A 65 3.43 6.71 -14.29
C VAL A 65 4.08 6.61 -12.93
N SER A 66 3.58 5.71 -12.09
CA SER A 66 4.07 5.47 -10.75
C SER A 66 4.28 3.98 -10.53
N ASP A 67 5.49 3.60 -10.12
CA ASP A 67 5.82 2.21 -9.84
C ASP A 67 5.15 1.67 -8.55
N THR A 68 4.63 2.56 -7.70
CA THR A 68 4.16 2.21 -6.35
C THR A 68 2.70 2.55 -6.06
N GLU A 69 2.05 3.39 -6.87
CA GLU A 69 0.63 3.77 -6.68
C GLU A 69 -0.35 2.64 -7.03
N THR A 70 0.18 1.57 -7.63
CA THR A 70 -0.57 0.62 -8.43
C THR A 70 -0.44 -0.83 -7.92
N SER A 71 0.24 -1.02 -6.78
CA SER A 71 0.59 -2.34 -6.26
C SER A 71 -0.58 -3.01 -5.52
N THR A 72 -0.89 -4.26 -5.87
CA THR A 72 -1.66 -5.20 -5.02
C THR A 72 -0.73 -5.81 -3.96
N LEU A 73 -1.32 -6.45 -2.94
CA LEU A 73 -0.59 -7.38 -2.05
C LEU A 73 0.38 -8.24 -2.85
N TRP A 74 1.59 -8.39 -2.34
CA TRP A 74 2.70 -9.04 -3.05
C TRP A 74 2.34 -10.39 -3.68
N ASP A 75 1.49 -11.19 -3.02
CA ASP A 75 1.13 -12.55 -3.43
C ASP A 75 -0.32 -12.68 -3.94
N ASN A 76 -1.01 -11.56 -4.22
CA ASN A 76 -2.39 -11.59 -4.69
C ASN A 76 -2.64 -10.62 -5.85
N ASP A 77 -2.25 -11.06 -7.04
CA ASP A 77 -2.57 -10.39 -8.31
C ASP A 77 -4.02 -10.63 -8.78
N SER A 78 -4.81 -11.43 -8.06
CA SER A 78 -6.19 -11.74 -8.43
C SER A 78 -7.21 -10.72 -7.92
N VAL A 79 -6.82 -9.88 -6.96
CA VAL A 79 -7.66 -8.85 -6.37
C VAL A 79 -7.40 -7.52 -7.06
N ARG A 80 -8.44 -6.95 -7.66
CA ARG A 80 -8.40 -5.61 -8.23
C ARG A 80 -8.33 -4.58 -7.10
N THR A 81 -7.30 -3.74 -7.11
CA THR A 81 -7.23 -2.61 -6.17
C THR A 81 -8.25 -1.54 -6.57
N ASP A 82 -8.81 -0.83 -5.59
CA ASP A 82 -9.77 0.27 -5.80
C ASP A 82 -9.17 1.46 -6.59
N TRP A 83 -7.84 1.50 -6.73
CA TRP A 83 -7.12 2.47 -7.53
C TRP A 83 -7.36 2.24 -9.03
N ARG A 84 -8.01 3.20 -9.70
CA ARG A 84 -8.37 3.11 -11.14
C ARG A 84 -7.18 2.97 -12.09
N GLY A 85 -5.96 3.28 -11.63
CA GLY A 85 -4.71 3.10 -12.38
C GLY A 85 -4.07 1.72 -12.25
N SER A 86 -4.67 0.76 -11.53
CA SER A 86 -4.15 -0.60 -11.31
C SER A 86 -3.87 -1.36 -12.60
N HIS A 87 -2.60 -1.35 -13.05
CA HIS A 87 -2.08 -2.13 -14.16
C HIS A 87 -1.56 -3.51 -13.74
N LYS A 88 -1.82 -3.96 -12.51
CA LYS A 88 -1.76 -5.39 -12.19
C LYS A 88 -2.93 -6.10 -12.87
N THR A 89 -2.79 -6.20 -14.18
CA THR A 89 -3.55 -7.09 -15.04
C THR A 89 -3.34 -8.50 -14.51
N LEU A 90 -4.43 -9.18 -14.16
CA LEU A 90 -4.47 -10.64 -14.00
C LEU A 90 -3.46 -11.25 -14.98
N LYS A 91 -2.50 -12.04 -14.50
CA LYS A 91 -1.41 -12.61 -15.31
C LYS A 91 -1.91 -12.97 -16.73
N GLY A 92 -1.63 -12.12 -17.72
CA GLY A 92 -2.08 -12.29 -19.10
C GLY A 92 -3.12 -11.30 -19.70
N SER A 93 -3.61 -10.26 -19.00
CA SER A 93 -4.45 -9.23 -19.66
C SER A 93 -3.65 -8.03 -20.19
N ALA A 94 -4.12 -7.46 -21.31
CA ALA A 94 -3.51 -6.30 -21.96
C ALA A 94 -3.88 -4.99 -21.24
N PRO A 95 -3.01 -3.96 -21.23
CA PRO A 95 -3.31 -2.71 -20.54
C PRO A 95 -4.38 -1.91 -21.31
N GLU A 96 -5.52 -1.64 -20.67
CA GLU A 96 -6.49 -0.64 -21.14
C GLU A 96 -6.06 0.76 -20.68
N PHE A 97 -5.91 1.69 -21.62
CA PHE A 97 -5.66 3.10 -21.33
C PHE A 97 -6.95 3.75 -20.80
N LEU A 98 -6.96 4.14 -19.52
CA LEU A 98 -8.09 4.86 -18.92
C LEU A 98 -7.78 6.35 -18.78
N SER A 99 -8.57 7.18 -19.48
CA SER A 99 -8.69 8.62 -19.25
C SER A 99 -9.27 8.86 -17.85
N ALA A 100 -8.51 9.55 -16.98
CA ALA A 100 -8.96 9.91 -15.64
C ALA A 100 -9.16 11.43 -15.53
N ALA A 101 -10.42 11.87 -15.46
CA ALA A 101 -10.78 13.21 -15.00
C ALA A 101 -10.99 13.14 -13.48
N TYR A 102 -10.12 13.80 -12.72
CA TYR A 102 -10.29 14.04 -11.29
C TYR A 102 -11.37 15.12 -11.10
N ARG A 103 -12.60 14.74 -10.75
CA ARG A 103 -13.57 15.69 -10.17
C ARG A 103 -13.61 15.47 -8.66
N ASP A 104 -12.96 16.40 -7.97
CA ASP A 104 -13.15 16.68 -6.55
C ASP A 104 -14.55 17.32 -6.40
N GLU A 105 -15.49 16.64 -5.75
CA GLU A 105 -16.68 17.30 -5.23
C GLU A 105 -16.46 17.54 -3.73
N LEU A 106 -16.57 18.83 -3.37
CA LEU A 106 -16.38 19.45 -2.06
C LEU A 106 -17.29 18.88 -0.96
#